data_AF-A0A4Q3DSP7-F1
#
_entry.id   AF-A0A4Q3DSP7-F1
#
_cell.length_a   1.000
_cell.length_b   1.000
_cell.length_c   1.000
_cell.angle_alpha   90.00
_cell.angle_beta   90.00
_cell.angle_gamma   90.00
#
_symmetry.space_group_name_H-M   'P 1'
#
loop_
_entity.id
_entity.type
_entity.pdbx_description
1 polymer ?
#
loop_
_entity_poly.entity_id
_entity_poly.type
_entity_poly.pdbx_seq_one_letter_code
_entity_poly.pdbx_strand_id
1 'polypeptide(L)'
;MKLDLYPKKGLCLAILLQLLFVVFTTAQDCSTLTATSTTTESRCTATGTISVTATGGSGSYNYRAVGPVSTTFTSSSVITGLPAGSYTVTVKDVSTGCLFTESTVVVTGTYSDPRFGLASTDVTCTNGNDGTVTVTGLGHGRSPFVYTIIAPSASNIGVSNSS
;
A
#
# COMPACT_ATOMS: atom_id res chain seq x y z
N MET A 1 -82.41 36.54 19.88
CA MET A 1 -81.04 36.03 19.69
C MET A 1 -80.91 34.79 20.57
N LYS A 2 -80.78 33.63 19.92
CA LYS A 2 -80.88 32.32 20.55
C LYS A 2 -79.48 31.94 21.08
N LEU A 3 -79.40 31.70 22.38
CA LEU A 3 -78.19 31.28 23.09
C LEU A 3 -78.24 29.75 23.18
N ASP A 4 -77.60 29.06 22.24
CA ASP A 4 -77.46 27.60 22.32
C ASP A 4 -76.12 27.26 22.99
N LEU A 5 -76.22 26.86 24.27
CA LEU A 5 -75.15 26.25 25.06
C LEU A 5 -74.76 24.89 24.44
N TYR A 6 -73.46 24.69 24.20
CA TYR A 6 -72.93 23.39 23.77
C TYR A 6 -72.48 22.56 25.00
N PRO A 7 -72.89 21.28 25.16
CA PRO A 7 -72.52 20.47 26.32
C PRO A 7 -71.12 19.82 26.17
N LYS A 8 -70.36 19.81 27.28
CA LYS A 8 -69.10 19.07 27.43
C LYS A 8 -69.33 17.55 27.35
N LYS A 9 -68.51 16.85 26.55
CA LYS A 9 -67.74 15.62 26.92
C LYS A 9 -67.25 14.90 25.65
N GLY A 10 -65.94 14.66 25.55
CA GLY A 10 -65.39 13.73 24.56
C GLY A 10 -64.12 14.21 23.88
N LEU A 11 -62.99 14.07 24.60
CA LEU A 11 -61.72 13.56 24.07
C LEU A 11 -61.49 13.73 22.56
N CYS A 12 -60.86 14.84 22.15
CA CYS A 12 -60.10 14.90 20.89
C CYS A 12 -58.75 15.58 21.13
N LEU A 13 -58.08 15.15 22.21
CA LEU A 13 -56.69 15.51 22.53
C LEU A 13 -55.76 14.34 22.20
N ALA A 14 -55.86 13.79 20.98
CA ALA A 14 -55.11 12.59 20.62
C ALA A 14 -54.69 12.50 19.14
N ILE A 15 -54.61 13.62 18.39
CA ILE A 15 -54.15 13.56 16.98
C ILE A 15 -53.27 14.77 16.62
N LEU A 16 -52.24 15.05 17.44
CA LEU A 16 -51.05 15.77 16.95
C LEU A 16 -49.79 15.51 17.81
N LEU A 17 -49.57 14.26 18.23
CA LEU A 17 -48.33 13.85 18.90
C LEU A 17 -47.85 12.47 18.44
N GLN A 18 -48.04 12.14 17.17
CA GLN A 18 -47.51 10.91 16.54
C GLN A 18 -46.85 11.16 15.17
N LEU A 19 -46.22 12.32 14.98
CA LEU A 19 -45.34 12.56 13.83
C LEU A 19 -44.10 13.39 14.20
N LEU A 20 -43.65 13.27 15.45
CA LEU A 20 -42.29 13.68 15.85
C LEU A 20 -41.44 12.47 16.24
N PHE A 21 -41.61 11.34 15.55
CA PHE A 21 -40.45 10.50 15.26
C PHE A 21 -39.84 11.01 13.95
N VAL A 22 -39.43 12.27 13.95
CA VAL A 22 -38.28 12.64 13.12
C VAL A 22 -37.18 11.79 13.72
N VAL A 23 -36.87 10.67 13.06
CA VAL A 23 -35.61 9.99 13.31
C VAL A 23 -34.58 11.05 12.95
N PHE A 24 -34.13 11.79 13.97
CA PHE A 24 -32.91 12.55 13.88
C PHE A 24 -31.85 11.48 13.68
N THR A 25 -31.64 11.10 12.42
CA THR A 25 -30.36 10.55 12.00
C THR A 25 -29.40 11.69 12.30
N THR A 26 -28.81 11.68 13.50
CA THR A 26 -27.71 12.58 13.79
C THR A 26 -26.67 12.22 12.75
N ALA A 27 -26.56 13.03 11.70
CA ALA A 27 -25.42 13.00 10.81
C ALA A 27 -24.23 13.21 11.74
N GLN A 28 -23.55 12.12 12.09
CA GLN A 28 -22.44 12.19 13.02
C GLN A 28 -21.37 13.01 12.34
N ASP A 29 -20.87 14.02 13.04
CA ASP A 29 -19.91 14.95 12.49
C ASP A 29 -18.62 14.21 12.13
N CYS A 30 -18.28 14.24 10.85
CA CYS A 30 -17.06 13.64 10.30
C CYS A 30 -15.80 14.36 10.79
N SER A 31 -15.94 15.50 11.48
CA SER A 31 -14.82 16.33 11.97
C SER A 31 -13.86 15.59 12.92
N THR A 32 -14.31 14.52 13.57
CA THR A 32 -13.47 13.73 14.47
C THR A 32 -12.61 12.69 13.77
N LEU A 33 -12.97 12.29 12.53
CA LEU A 33 -12.27 11.24 11.80
C LEU A 33 -10.94 11.79 11.27
N THR A 34 -9.84 11.23 11.75
CA THR A 34 -8.49 11.53 11.28
C THR A 34 -7.73 10.23 11.02
N ALA A 35 -6.77 10.27 10.09
CA ALA A 35 -5.89 9.14 9.85
C ALA A 35 -4.47 9.58 9.47
N THR A 36 -3.51 8.72 9.76
CA THR A 36 -2.13 8.84 9.30
C THR A 36 -1.65 7.53 8.71
N SER A 37 -0.75 7.61 7.74
CA SER A 37 -0.21 6.45 7.04
C SER A 37 1.29 6.30 7.24
N THR A 38 1.74 5.06 7.35
CA THR A 38 3.16 4.68 7.23
C THR A 38 3.34 3.72 6.08
N THR A 39 4.50 3.75 5.44
CA THR A 39 4.75 2.98 4.22
C THR A 39 5.94 2.07 4.36
N THR A 40 5.86 0.89 3.75
CA THR A 40 7.04 0.07 3.45
C THR A 40 7.39 0.19 1.98
N GLU A 41 8.69 0.14 1.70
CA GLU A 41 9.22 0.25 0.35
C GLU A 41 8.76 -0.92 -0.54
N SER A 42 8.39 -0.60 -1.79
CA SER A 42 8.19 -1.58 -2.85
C SER A 42 9.52 -2.05 -3.44
N ARG A 43 9.63 -3.35 -3.71
CA ARG A 43 10.84 -4.02 -4.21
C ARG A 43 10.63 -4.42 -5.67
N CYS A 44 11.51 -5.23 -6.28
CA CYS A 44 11.42 -5.53 -7.73
C CYS A 44 10.04 -6.05 -8.18
N THR A 45 9.22 -6.51 -7.23
CA THR A 45 7.78 -6.74 -7.38
C THR A 45 6.99 -5.81 -6.47
N ALA A 46 5.68 -5.64 -6.73
CA ALA A 46 4.78 -4.78 -5.94
C ALA A 46 4.60 -5.27 -4.48
N THR A 47 5.62 -5.13 -3.65
CA THR A 47 5.67 -5.60 -2.26
C THR A 47 5.44 -4.49 -1.25
N GLY A 48 5.31 -3.25 -1.72
CA GLY A 48 5.10 -2.11 -0.85
C GLY A 48 3.79 -2.24 -0.09
N THR A 49 3.75 -1.63 1.09
CA THR A 49 2.56 -1.61 1.93
C THR A 49 2.27 -0.20 2.42
N ILE A 50 0.99 0.09 2.63
CA ILE A 50 0.51 1.27 3.36
C ILE A 50 -0.23 0.76 4.60
N SER A 51 0.25 1.14 5.79
CA SER A 51 -0.37 0.86 7.08
C SER A 51 -1.02 2.13 7.61
N VAL A 52 -2.35 2.09 7.78
CA VAL A 52 -3.16 3.25 8.16
C VAL A 52 -3.56 3.16 9.63
N THR A 53 -3.41 4.24 10.37
CA THR A 53 -3.92 4.40 11.73
C THR A 53 -5.02 5.46 11.73
N ALA A 54 -6.27 5.04 11.95
CA ALA A 54 -7.43 5.93 11.99
C ALA A 54 -7.97 6.09 13.42
N THR A 55 -8.43 7.30 13.75
CA THR A 55 -9.01 7.66 15.05
C THR A 55 -10.26 8.53 14.87
N GLY A 56 -11.13 8.56 15.90
CA GLY A 56 -12.41 9.27 15.86
C GLY A 56 -13.58 8.41 15.37
N GLY A 57 -14.65 9.04 14.88
CA GLY A 57 -15.79 8.33 14.27
C GLY A 57 -16.40 7.23 15.15
N SER A 58 -16.66 6.08 14.52
CA SER A 58 -17.27 4.89 15.14
C SER A 58 -16.27 3.83 15.60
N GLY A 59 -14.98 3.97 15.24
CA GLY A 59 -13.95 2.95 15.49
C GLY A 59 -13.95 1.78 14.49
N SER A 60 -14.89 1.73 13.54
CA SER A 60 -14.92 0.73 12.47
C SER A 60 -14.72 1.41 11.12
N TYR A 61 -13.69 0.98 10.37
CA TYR A 61 -13.29 1.65 9.14
C TYR A 61 -13.02 0.67 7.99
N ASN A 62 -13.20 1.17 6.77
CA ASN A 62 -12.70 0.56 5.55
C ASN A 62 -11.66 1.48 4.91
N TYR A 63 -10.66 0.89 4.28
CA TYR A 63 -9.50 1.58 3.72
C TYR A 63 -9.38 1.30 2.24
N ARG A 64 -8.91 2.29 1.48
CA ARG A 64 -8.59 2.17 0.06
C ARG A 64 -7.37 3.02 -0.25
N ALA A 65 -6.55 2.56 -1.19
CA ALA A 65 -5.49 3.35 -1.80
C ALA A 65 -5.75 3.50 -3.31
N VAL A 66 -5.53 4.70 -3.84
CA VAL A 66 -5.63 5.03 -5.27
C VAL A 66 -4.33 5.69 -5.70
N GLY A 67 -3.67 5.15 -6.72
CA GLY A 67 -2.38 5.61 -7.22
C GLY A 67 -1.95 4.79 -8.44
N PRO A 68 -0.66 4.37 -8.54
CA PRO A 68 -0.19 3.46 -9.58
C PRO A 68 -1.05 2.19 -9.74
N VAL A 69 -1.55 1.67 -8.62
CA VAL A 69 -2.64 0.69 -8.57
C VAL A 69 -3.76 1.23 -7.69
N SER A 70 -4.98 0.77 -7.94
CA SER A 70 -6.15 1.16 -7.14
C SER A 70 -6.76 -0.07 -6.48
N THR A 71 -6.98 0.01 -5.17
CA THR A 71 -7.64 -1.07 -4.42
C THR A 71 -9.13 -0.79 -4.25
N THR A 72 -9.91 -1.82 -3.97
CA THR A 72 -11.27 -1.65 -3.44
C THR A 72 -11.19 -1.37 -1.94
N PHE A 73 -12.30 -0.88 -1.36
CA PHE A 73 -12.39 -0.76 0.09
C PHE A 73 -12.23 -2.13 0.77
N THR A 74 -11.39 -2.18 1.80
CA THR A 74 -11.16 -3.37 2.63
C THR A 74 -11.19 -2.98 4.11
N SER A 75 -11.56 -3.90 4.99
CA SER A 75 -11.51 -3.68 6.45
C SER A 75 -10.10 -3.79 7.03
N SER A 76 -9.13 -4.26 6.24
CA SER A 76 -7.72 -4.32 6.64
C SER A 76 -7.10 -2.92 6.67
N SER A 77 -6.51 -2.55 7.81
CA SER A 77 -5.74 -1.30 7.96
C SER A 77 -4.38 -1.35 7.23
N VAL A 78 -3.97 -2.52 6.77
CA VAL A 78 -2.75 -2.71 5.96
C VAL A 78 -3.15 -3.07 4.54
N ILE A 79 -2.76 -2.21 3.60
CA ILE A 79 -2.91 -2.41 2.16
C ILE A 79 -1.57 -2.88 1.62
N THR A 80 -1.54 -4.07 1.01
CA THR A 80 -0.33 -4.70 0.48
C THR A 80 -0.38 -4.77 -1.04
N GLY A 81 0.71 -5.20 -1.68
CA GLY A 81 0.71 -5.40 -3.13
C GLY A 81 0.93 -4.11 -3.92
N LEU A 82 1.52 -3.08 -3.30
CA LEU A 82 1.61 -1.74 -3.88
C LEU A 82 2.97 -1.53 -4.56
N PRO A 83 3.00 -1.18 -5.86
CA PRO A 83 4.20 -0.66 -6.50
C PRO A 83 4.63 0.67 -5.88
N ALA A 84 5.89 1.03 -6.14
CA ALA A 84 6.42 2.34 -5.80
C ALA A 84 5.62 3.46 -6.48
N GLY A 85 5.35 4.53 -5.73
CA GLY A 85 4.64 5.70 -6.24
C GLY A 85 3.89 6.45 -5.15
N SER A 86 3.17 7.50 -5.57
CA SER A 86 2.33 8.29 -4.67
C SER A 86 0.89 7.79 -4.71
N TYR A 87 0.28 7.69 -3.53
CA TYR A 87 -1.08 7.22 -3.34
C TYR A 87 -1.92 8.26 -2.59
N THR A 88 -3.20 8.28 -2.92
CA THR A 88 -4.25 8.88 -2.11
C THR A 88 -4.91 7.77 -1.30
N VAL A 89 -4.86 7.88 0.02
CA VAL A 89 -5.48 6.92 0.95
C VAL A 89 -6.82 7.47 1.40
N THR A 90 -7.88 6.70 1.23
CA THR A 90 -9.22 7.03 1.72
C THR A 90 -9.59 6.09 2.85
N VAL A 91 -9.94 6.66 4.00
CA VAL A 91 -10.56 5.96 5.13
C VAL A 91 -12.04 6.28 5.13
N LYS A 92 -12.87 5.24 5.15
CA LYS A 92 -14.32 5.34 5.26
C LYS A 92 -14.78 4.77 6.59
N ASP A 93 -15.40 5.60 7.41
CA ASP A 93 -16.10 5.14 8.60
C ASP A 93 -17.34 4.33 8.22
N VAL A 94 -17.47 3.13 8.80
CA VAL A 94 -18.50 2.16 8.41
C VAL A 94 -19.88 2.58 8.87
N SER A 95 -20.01 3.09 10.09
CA SER A 95 -21.30 3.42 10.71
C SER A 95 -21.83 4.79 10.27
N THR A 96 -20.94 5.75 10.08
CA THR A 96 -21.30 7.13 9.73
C THR A 96 -21.21 7.42 8.24
N GLY A 97 -20.43 6.62 7.50
CA GLY A 97 -20.17 6.85 6.07
C GLY A 97 -19.18 7.98 5.79
N CYS A 98 -18.64 8.63 6.84
CA CYS A 98 -17.66 9.69 6.75
C CYS A 98 -16.41 9.25 6.00
N LEU A 99 -15.84 10.16 5.20
CA LEU A 99 -14.61 9.93 4.44
C LEU A 99 -13.52 10.87 4.93
N PHE A 100 -12.36 10.30 5.26
CA PHE A 100 -11.12 11.02 5.44
C PHE A 100 -10.17 10.64 4.31
N THR A 101 -9.48 11.62 3.72
CA THR A 101 -8.55 11.40 2.62
C THR A 101 -7.19 12.00 2.93
N GLU A 102 -6.18 11.15 2.96
CA GLU A 102 -4.78 11.53 3.06
C GLU A 102 -4.17 11.55 1.65
N SER A 103 -3.73 12.72 1.20
CA SER A 103 -3.12 12.87 -0.12
C SER A 103 -1.60 12.70 -0.03
N THR A 104 -1.00 12.19 -1.10
CA THR A 104 0.45 12.15 -1.28
C THR A 104 1.17 11.22 -0.30
N VAL A 105 0.60 10.04 -0.02
CA VAL A 105 1.27 8.97 0.72
C VAL A 105 2.27 8.28 -0.24
N VAL A 106 3.56 8.41 0.02
CA VAL A 106 4.61 7.93 -0.90
C VAL A 106 5.11 6.55 -0.49
N VAL A 107 4.80 5.54 -1.31
CA VAL A 107 5.48 4.24 -1.26
C VAL A 107 6.77 4.38 -2.05
N THR A 108 7.91 4.34 -1.36
CA THR A 108 9.21 4.38 -2.02
C THR A 108 9.47 3.08 -2.78
N GLY A 109 10.38 3.13 -3.75
CA GLY A 109 10.94 1.93 -4.35
C GLY A 109 12.28 2.26 -4.99
N THR A 110 13.34 1.72 -4.43
CA THR A 110 14.68 1.80 -5.01
C THR A 110 14.92 0.54 -5.83
N TYR A 111 14.72 0.64 -7.14
CA TYR A 111 15.21 -0.35 -8.08
C TYR A 111 16.49 0.19 -8.68
N SER A 112 17.60 -0.34 -8.21
CA SER A 112 18.85 -0.19 -8.93
C SER A 112 19.35 -1.59 -9.24
N ASP A 113 19.51 -1.90 -10.53
CA ASP A 113 20.02 -3.19 -10.95
C ASP A 113 21.40 -3.41 -10.35
N PRO A 114 21.72 -4.62 -9.85
CA PRO A 114 23.05 -4.92 -9.34
C PRO A 114 24.10 -4.59 -10.40
N ARG A 115 25.07 -3.77 -10.04
CA ARG A 115 26.20 -3.43 -10.90
C ARG A 115 27.46 -4.00 -10.28
N PHE A 116 28.28 -4.62 -11.12
CA PHE A 116 29.56 -5.16 -10.73
C PHE A 116 30.55 -5.01 -11.89
N GLY A 117 31.82 -4.95 -11.53
CA GLY A 117 32.94 -5.11 -12.46
C GLY A 117 33.54 -6.50 -12.35
N LEU A 118 34.32 -6.87 -13.35
CA LEU A 118 35.16 -8.06 -13.33
C LEU A 118 36.61 -7.62 -13.47
N ALA A 119 37.49 -8.19 -12.65
CA ALA A 119 38.93 -8.10 -12.80
C ALA A 119 39.49 -9.51 -13.02
N SER A 120 40.49 -9.64 -13.88
CA SER A 120 41.13 -10.92 -14.17
C SER A 120 42.63 -10.80 -14.23
N THR A 121 43.30 -11.91 -13.91
CA THR A 121 44.74 -12.10 -14.15
C THR A 121 44.90 -13.31 -15.04
N ASP A 122 45.66 -13.17 -16.12
CA ASP A 122 45.94 -14.27 -17.03
C ASP A 122 46.85 -15.31 -16.36
N VAL A 123 46.72 -16.56 -16.82
CA VAL A 123 47.58 -17.66 -16.41
C VAL A 123 49.02 -17.42 -16.89
N THR A 124 50.03 -17.70 -16.07
CA THR A 124 51.43 -17.38 -16.41
C THR A 124 52.03 -18.26 -17.50
N CYS A 125 51.47 -19.46 -17.71
CA CYS A 125 51.96 -20.41 -18.70
C CYS A 125 50.84 -21.32 -19.22
N THR A 126 51.08 -21.97 -20.36
CA THR A 126 50.19 -23.00 -20.89
C THR A 126 50.08 -24.15 -19.88
N ASN A 127 48.86 -24.45 -19.43
CA ASN A 127 48.51 -25.39 -18.35
C ASN A 127 48.78 -24.90 -16.91
N GLY A 128 49.06 -23.62 -16.70
CA GLY A 128 49.06 -23.03 -15.37
C GLY A 128 47.66 -22.99 -14.76
N ASN A 129 47.60 -22.80 -13.44
CA ASN A 129 46.36 -22.71 -12.66
C ASN A 129 46.33 -21.48 -11.74
N ASP A 130 47.14 -20.46 -12.06
CA ASP A 130 47.32 -19.24 -11.29
C ASP A 130 46.53 -18.03 -11.83
N GLY A 131 45.76 -18.23 -12.91
CA GLY A 131 44.81 -17.23 -13.40
C GLY A 131 43.69 -16.97 -12.38
N THR A 132 43.18 -15.75 -12.35
CA THR A 132 42.11 -15.36 -11.41
C THR A 132 40.99 -14.60 -12.11
N VAL A 133 39.77 -14.71 -11.56
CA VAL A 133 38.63 -13.86 -11.90
C VAL A 133 38.01 -13.39 -10.59
N THR A 134 37.95 -12.08 -10.39
CA THR A 134 37.44 -11.44 -9.17
C THR A 134 36.31 -10.49 -9.51
N VAL A 135 35.21 -10.58 -8.75
CA VAL A 135 34.10 -9.61 -8.83
C VAL A 135 34.51 -8.35 -8.06
N THR A 136 34.42 -7.20 -8.70
CA THR A 136 34.78 -5.89 -8.12
C THR A 136 33.62 -4.91 -8.20
N GLY A 137 33.72 -3.78 -7.48
CA GLY A 137 32.79 -2.66 -7.65
C GLY A 137 31.31 -3.03 -7.44
N LEU A 138 31.01 -3.91 -6.47
CA LEU A 138 29.64 -4.23 -6.09
C LEU A 138 28.93 -2.96 -5.64
N GLY A 139 27.91 -2.58 -6.40
CA GLY A 139 27.06 -1.43 -6.11
C GLY A 139 25.67 -1.66 -6.67
N HIS A 140 24.69 -0.89 -6.19
CA HIS A 140 23.28 -1.09 -6.52
C HIS A 140 22.77 -2.49 -6.13
N GLY A 141 21.48 -2.77 -6.34
CA GLY A 141 20.86 -4.02 -5.90
C GLY A 141 20.77 -4.16 -4.36
N ARG A 142 20.33 -5.34 -3.89
CA ARG A 142 20.19 -5.59 -2.44
C ARG A 142 20.91 -6.87 -2.04
N SER A 143 21.78 -6.74 -1.05
CA SER A 143 22.52 -7.84 -0.41
C SER A 143 21.57 -8.89 0.22
N PRO A 144 21.94 -10.18 0.24
CA PRO A 144 23.20 -10.77 -0.22
C PRO A 144 23.25 -11.04 -1.73
N PHE A 145 24.41 -10.82 -2.35
CA PHE A 145 24.68 -11.20 -3.74
C PHE A 145 25.24 -12.63 -3.81
N VAL A 146 24.78 -13.40 -4.80
CA VAL A 146 25.28 -14.74 -5.10
C VAL A 146 25.80 -14.74 -6.52
N TYR A 147 27.03 -15.23 -6.71
CA TYR A 147 27.67 -15.33 -8.01
C TYR A 147 28.14 -16.77 -8.26
N THR A 148 28.18 -17.17 -9.52
CA THR A 148 28.71 -18.45 -9.96
C THR A 148 29.59 -18.20 -11.17
N ILE A 149 30.82 -18.69 -11.12
CA ILE A 149 31.72 -18.69 -12.27
C ILE A 149 31.51 -20.02 -12.98
N ILE A 150 31.05 -19.96 -14.22
CA ILE A 150 30.90 -21.14 -15.09
C ILE A 150 32.08 -21.10 -16.06
N ALA A 151 32.99 -22.07 -15.95
CA ALA A 151 34.05 -22.23 -16.95
C ALA A 151 33.41 -22.55 -18.31
N PRO A 152 33.95 -22.04 -19.43
CA PRO A 152 33.54 -22.50 -20.74
C PRO A 152 33.70 -24.03 -20.80
N SER A 153 32.75 -24.73 -21.43
CA SER A 153 32.93 -26.15 -21.73
C SER A 153 34.25 -26.32 -22.46
N ALA A 154 35.05 -27.31 -22.05
CA ALA A 154 36.40 -27.55 -22.58
C ALA A 154 36.44 -27.83 -24.10
N SER A 155 35.31 -27.84 -24.80
CA SER A 155 35.19 -28.15 -26.21
C SER A 155 35.77 -27.11 -27.17
N ASN A 156 36.08 -25.88 -26.73
CA ASN A 156 36.56 -24.81 -27.60
C ASN A 156 37.89 -24.17 -27.18
N ILE A 157 38.66 -24.77 -26.25
CA ILE A 157 40.05 -24.34 -26.08
C ILE A 157 40.86 -24.99 -27.21
N GLY A 158 41.08 -24.20 -28.27
CA GLY A 158 41.98 -24.57 -29.35
C GLY A 158 43.39 -24.76 -28.80
N VAL A 159 43.76 -26.01 -28.54
CA VAL A 159 45.17 -26.41 -28.57
C VAL A 159 45.58 -26.53 -30.04
N SER A 160 45.80 -25.39 -30.69
CA SER A 160 46.54 -25.36 -31.95
C SER A 160 48.02 -25.51 -31.61
N ASN A 161 48.49 -26.74 -31.40
CA ASN A 161 49.90 -27.01 -31.61
C ASN A 161 50.06 -27.45 -33.07
N SER A 162 50.79 -26.66 -33.86
CA SER A 162 51.24 -27.06 -35.19
C SER A 162 52.75 -26.92 -35.24
N SER A 163 53.38 -28.08 -35.46
CA SER A 163 54.79 -28.40 -35.75
C SER A 163 55.79 -28.26 -34.61
#